data_AF-X0UR21-F1
#
_entry.id   AF-X0UR21-F1
#
_cell.length_a   1.000
_cell.length_b   1.000
_cell.length_c   1.000
_cell.angle_alpha   90.00
_cell.angle_beta   90.00
_cell.angle_gamma   90.00
#
_symmetry.space_group_name_H-M   'P 1'
#
loop_
_entity.id
_entity.type
_entity.pdbx_description
1 polymer ?
#
loop_
_entity_poly.entity_id
_entity_poly.type
_entity_poly.pdbx_seq_one_letter_code
_entity_poly.pdbx_strand_id
1 'polypeptide(L)'
;MDFFVNLKYVVIDEIHIYRGVFGSHLANVIRRLKRICRFYGSSPQFICCSATIANPRELSQKIVGEEFVLVDNNGAPQGEKHFLFYNPPVINKELGIRKSLIKEVARFVAYFINYDIQTIIFARSRLTTEVLTSYLKDFLAKTGRSKDMVRGYRGGYLPNLRREIEKGLKDGEIKGVVSTNALELGIDIGQLDACFMAGYPGTISSTWQQAGRAGRRSNSSIAILVASSNPLDQFVINHPDYFFGESPESAVIDPDNLSILVSHIRCAS
;
A
#
# COMPACT_ATOMS: atom_id res chain seq x y z
N MET A 1 -21.96 13.62 -25.79
CA MET A 1 -23.12 13.88 -24.90
C MET A 1 -23.77 12.57 -24.47
N ASP A 2 -23.79 11.56 -25.34
CA ASP A 2 -24.37 10.23 -25.11
C ASP A 2 -23.84 9.49 -23.87
N PHE A 3 -22.62 9.81 -23.43
CA PHE A 3 -22.04 9.21 -22.22
C PHE A 3 -22.89 9.46 -20.98
N PHE A 4 -23.26 10.72 -20.70
CA PHE A 4 -23.99 11.06 -19.46
C PHE A 4 -25.44 10.58 -19.48
N VAL A 5 -26.08 10.53 -20.65
CA VAL A 5 -27.45 10.02 -20.81
C VAL A 5 -27.54 8.53 -20.44
N ASN A 6 -26.49 7.77 -20.75
CA ASN A 6 -26.46 6.31 -20.57
C ASN A 6 -25.62 5.86 -19.37
N LEU A 7 -25.18 6.77 -18.50
CA LEU A 7 -24.31 6.42 -17.38
C LEU A 7 -25.09 5.65 -16.30
N LYS A 8 -24.80 4.36 -16.17
CA LYS A 8 -25.45 3.46 -15.19
C LYS A 8 -24.61 3.21 -13.94
N TYR A 9 -23.29 3.22 -14.06
CA TYR A 9 -22.38 2.85 -12.98
C TYR A 9 -21.23 3.85 -12.87
N VAL A 10 -20.83 4.16 -11.64
CA VAL A 10 -19.60 4.89 -11.33
C VAL A 10 -18.81 4.06 -10.31
N VAL A 11 -17.62 3.63 -10.71
CA VAL A 11 -16.73 2.84 -9.85
C VAL A 11 -15.66 3.76 -9.26
N ILE A 12 -15.55 3.78 -7.94
CA ILE A 12 -14.49 4.49 -7.21
C ILE A 12 -13.60 3.44 -6.55
N ASP A 13 -12.45 3.21 -7.15
CA ASP A 13 -11.47 2.30 -6.59
C ASP A 13 -10.66 2.97 -5.47
N GLU A 14 -10.22 2.18 -4.50
CA GLU A 14 -9.39 2.61 -3.38
C GLU A 14 -9.91 3.85 -2.63
N ILE A 15 -11.20 3.87 -2.29
CA ILE A 15 -11.88 5.05 -1.74
C ILE A 15 -11.22 5.60 -0.46
N HIS A 16 -10.58 4.74 0.33
CA HIS A 16 -9.82 5.09 1.54
C HIS A 16 -8.61 6.04 1.31
N ILE A 17 -8.13 6.17 0.07
CA ILE A 17 -7.09 7.15 -0.30
C ILE A 17 -7.67 8.57 -0.23
N TYR A 18 -8.95 8.74 -0.57
CA TYR A 18 -9.64 10.02 -0.62
C TYR A 18 -10.11 10.44 0.77
N ARG A 19 -9.15 10.72 1.65
CA ARG A 19 -9.38 11.25 3.00
C ARG A 19 -8.78 12.64 3.20
N GLY A 20 -9.12 13.28 4.31
CA GLY A 20 -8.72 14.65 4.62
C GLY A 20 -9.17 15.65 3.55
N VAL A 21 -8.33 16.65 3.31
CA VAL A 21 -8.57 17.72 2.31
C VAL A 21 -8.80 17.13 0.91
N PHE A 22 -8.05 16.10 0.52
CA PHE A 22 -8.19 15.50 -0.80
C PHE A 22 -9.56 14.81 -0.98
N GLY A 23 -10.01 14.09 0.05
CA GLY A 23 -11.35 13.51 0.10
C GLY A 23 -12.47 14.55 0.04
N SER A 24 -12.31 15.67 0.74
CA SER A 24 -13.24 16.79 0.68
C SER A 24 -13.37 17.37 -0.73
N HIS A 25 -12.28 17.47 -1.49
CA HIS A 25 -12.35 17.88 -2.88
C HIS A 25 -13.09 16.84 -3.73
N LEU A 26 -12.79 15.54 -3.59
CA LEU A 26 -13.46 14.49 -4.35
C LEU A 26 -14.98 14.50 -4.10
N ALA A 27 -15.42 14.62 -2.84
CA ALA A 27 -16.83 14.68 -2.50
C ALA A 27 -17.57 15.77 -3.30
N ASN A 28 -16.98 16.95 -3.46
CA ASN A 28 -17.56 18.03 -4.26
C ASN A 28 -17.48 17.78 -5.78
N VAL A 29 -16.46 17.08 -6.28
CA VAL A 29 -16.44 16.58 -7.66
C VAL A 29 -17.60 15.61 -7.91
N ILE A 30 -17.86 14.69 -6.98
CA ILE A 30 -18.98 13.75 -7.08
C ILE A 30 -20.33 14.47 -7.02
N ARG A 31 -20.50 15.47 -6.14
CA ARG A 31 -21.72 16.32 -6.13
C ARG A 31 -21.97 16.96 -7.51
N ARG A 32 -20.93 17.48 -8.16
CA ARG A 32 -21.00 18.07 -9.51
C ARG A 32 -21.35 17.03 -10.58
N LEU A 33 -20.70 15.86 -10.54
CA LEU A 33 -21.01 14.74 -11.44
C LEU A 33 -22.47 14.33 -11.33
N LYS A 34 -22.99 14.13 -10.11
CA LYS A 34 -24.39 13.76 -9.85
C LYS A 34 -25.36 14.80 -10.40
N ARG A 35 -25.07 16.08 -10.24
CA ARG A 35 -25.88 17.17 -10.82
C ARG A 35 -25.93 17.09 -12.35
N ILE A 36 -24.79 16.85 -13.00
CA ILE A 36 -24.72 16.69 -14.46
C ILE A 36 -25.54 15.47 -14.90
N CYS A 37 -25.37 14.32 -14.23
CA CYS A 37 -26.12 13.10 -14.56
C CYS A 37 -27.64 13.34 -14.48
N ARG A 38 -28.10 13.98 -13.39
CA ARG A 38 -29.52 14.35 -13.21
C ARG A 38 -30.03 15.25 -14.33
N PHE A 39 -29.24 16.24 -14.77
CA PHE A 39 -29.61 17.10 -15.89
C PHE A 39 -29.81 16.32 -17.20
N TYR A 40 -28.97 15.31 -17.45
CA TYR A 40 -29.07 14.42 -18.61
C TYR A 40 -30.04 13.24 -18.41
N GLY A 41 -30.79 13.21 -17.30
CA GLY A 41 -31.79 12.18 -17.02
C GLY A 41 -31.23 10.84 -16.52
N SER A 42 -29.97 10.78 -16.08
CA SER A 42 -29.35 9.57 -15.52
C SER A 42 -29.09 9.69 -14.01
N SER A 43 -29.11 8.55 -13.33
CA SER A 43 -28.79 8.44 -11.90
C SER A 43 -27.95 7.17 -11.67
N PRO A 44 -26.63 7.24 -11.88
CA PRO A 44 -25.78 6.05 -11.83
C PRO A 44 -25.66 5.49 -10.42
N GLN A 45 -25.53 4.17 -10.33
CA GLN A 45 -25.17 3.46 -9.11
C GLN A 45 -23.67 3.62 -8.82
N PHE A 46 -23.32 3.92 -7.58
CA PHE A 46 -21.93 3.99 -7.14
C PHE A 46 -21.48 2.66 -6.56
N ILE A 47 -20.30 2.21 -6.99
CA ILE A 47 -19.63 1.02 -6.48
C ILE A 47 -18.26 1.47 -5.98
N CYS A 48 -17.93 1.18 -4.73
CA CYS A 48 -16.68 1.62 -4.13
C CYS A 48 -15.87 0.42 -3.62
N CYS A 49 -14.57 0.43 -3.90
CA CYS A 49 -13.62 -0.52 -3.35
C CYS A 49 -12.76 0.19 -2.31
N SER A 50 -12.40 -0.50 -1.22
CA SER A 50 -11.59 0.06 -0.14
C SER A 50 -10.65 -1.00 0.42
N ALA A 51 -9.44 -0.59 0.81
CA ALA A 51 -8.66 -1.36 1.78
C ALA A 51 -9.33 -1.34 3.17
N THR A 52 -8.84 -2.19 4.07
CA THR A 52 -9.31 -2.26 5.45
C THR A 52 -9.05 -0.93 6.18
N ILE A 53 -10.14 -0.24 6.50
CA ILE A 53 -10.22 0.96 7.36
C ILE A 53 -11.36 0.76 8.35
N ALA A 54 -11.38 1.49 9.47
CA ALA A 54 -12.46 1.34 10.47
C ALA A 54 -13.84 1.74 9.95
N ASN A 55 -13.92 2.70 9.03
CA ASN A 55 -15.16 3.37 8.65
C ASN A 55 -15.40 3.45 7.11
N PRO A 56 -15.29 2.33 6.36
CA PRO A 56 -15.35 2.34 4.90
C PRO A 56 -16.74 2.73 4.39
N ARG A 57 -17.79 2.32 5.10
CA ARG A 57 -19.17 2.69 4.80
C ARG A 57 -19.36 4.18 5.01
N GLU A 58 -19.04 4.72 6.20
CA GLU A 58 -19.24 6.15 6.49
C GLU A 58 -18.44 7.05 5.55
N LEU A 59 -17.20 6.67 5.21
CA LEU A 59 -16.40 7.40 4.24
C LEU A 59 -17.10 7.46 2.88
N SER A 60 -17.54 6.31 2.36
CA SER A 60 -18.21 6.22 1.06
C SER A 60 -19.49 7.06 1.03
N GLN A 61 -20.29 6.97 2.10
CA GLN A 61 -21.50 7.77 2.26
C GLN A 61 -21.21 9.26 2.29
N LYS A 62 -20.16 9.71 3.00
CA LYS A 62 -19.77 11.12 3.04
C LYS A 62 -19.23 11.63 1.70
N ILE A 63 -18.50 10.82 0.95
CA ILE A 63 -17.97 11.20 -0.37
C ILE A 63 -19.09 11.29 -1.41
N VAL A 64 -19.97 10.29 -1.47
CA VAL A 64 -20.98 10.15 -2.52
C VAL A 64 -22.30 10.86 -2.17
N GLY A 65 -22.59 10.99 -0.88
CA GLY A 65 -23.82 11.58 -0.36
C GLY A 65 -25.05 10.69 -0.55
N GLU A 66 -24.89 9.37 -0.42
CA GLU A 66 -25.96 8.34 -0.52
C GLU A 66 -25.73 7.25 0.53
N GLU A 67 -26.74 6.42 0.78
CA GLU A 67 -26.60 5.22 1.60
C GLU A 67 -25.76 4.15 0.88
N PHE A 68 -24.95 3.42 1.65
CA PHE A 68 -24.12 2.32 1.14
C PHE A 68 -24.38 1.05 1.93
N VAL A 69 -24.36 -0.08 1.22
CA VAL A 69 -24.29 -1.41 1.82
C VAL A 69 -22.83 -1.85 1.81
N LEU A 70 -22.29 -2.16 2.99
CA LEU A 70 -20.94 -2.70 3.11
C LEU A 70 -20.96 -4.20 2.77
N VAL A 71 -20.03 -4.62 1.91
CA VAL A 71 -19.78 -6.04 1.62
C VAL A 71 -18.41 -6.38 2.21
N ASP A 72 -18.39 -7.03 3.36
CA ASP A 72 -17.19 -7.37 4.14
C ASP A 72 -16.90 -8.87 4.22
N ASN A 73 -17.80 -9.71 3.72
CA ASN A 73 -17.61 -11.16 3.63
C ASN A 73 -16.59 -11.51 2.53
N ASN A 74 -15.34 -11.77 2.93
CA ASN A 74 -14.30 -12.24 2.03
C ASN A 74 -14.34 -13.77 1.89
N GLY A 75 -14.86 -14.26 0.77
CA GLY A 75 -14.87 -15.69 0.42
C GLY A 75 -13.67 -16.18 -0.40
N ALA A 76 -12.65 -15.33 -0.62
CA ALA A 76 -11.49 -15.72 -1.41
C ALA A 76 -10.62 -16.75 -0.66
N PRO A 77 -10.06 -17.77 -1.35
CA PRO A 77 -9.15 -18.71 -0.72
C PRO A 77 -7.89 -17.98 -0.26
N GLN A 78 -7.50 -18.19 1.00
CA GLN A 78 -6.29 -17.66 1.58
C GLN A 78 -5.39 -18.82 2.02
N GLY A 79 -4.13 -18.80 1.54
CA GLY A 79 -3.08 -19.61 2.13
C GLY A 79 -2.69 -19.09 3.52
N GLU A 80 -1.98 -19.92 4.28
CA GLU A 80 -1.43 -19.51 5.57
C GLU A 80 -0.54 -18.26 5.43
N LYS A 81 -0.69 -17.30 6.35
CA LYS A 81 0.13 -16.09 6.37
C LYS A 81 0.75 -15.89 7.73
N HIS A 82 2.07 -15.91 7.79
CA HIS A 82 2.82 -15.55 8.98
C HIS A 82 3.13 -14.05 8.95
N PHE A 83 2.71 -13.34 9.98
CA PHE A 83 3.09 -11.94 10.19
C PHE A 83 4.06 -11.87 11.37
N LEU A 84 5.28 -11.39 11.14
CA LEU A 84 6.30 -11.27 12.18
C LEU A 84 6.73 -9.83 12.39
N PHE A 85 6.98 -9.52 13.65
CA PHE A 85 7.68 -8.31 14.06
C PHE A 85 9.14 -8.66 14.34
N TYR A 86 10.06 -7.90 13.75
CA TYR A 86 11.49 -8.05 14.00
C TYR A 86 12.10 -6.75 14.50
N ASN A 87 12.65 -6.77 15.71
CA ASN A 87 13.35 -5.63 16.30
C ASN A 87 14.86 -5.88 16.24
N PRO A 88 15.64 -5.13 15.42
CA PRO A 88 17.08 -5.26 15.38
C PRO A 88 17.71 -5.16 16.77
N PRO A 89 18.67 -6.04 17.13
CA PRO A 89 19.22 -6.09 18.47
C PRO A 89 20.01 -4.82 18.81
N VAL A 90 20.05 -4.49 20.10
CA VAL A 90 20.85 -3.38 20.64
C VAL A 90 22.33 -3.78 20.62
N ILE A 91 23.17 -2.96 19.98
CA ILE A 91 24.63 -3.18 19.89
C ILE A 91 25.41 -2.34 20.89
N ASN A 92 24.86 -1.21 21.33
CA ASN A 92 25.40 -0.41 22.41
C ASN A 92 24.24 -0.02 23.33
N LYS A 93 24.20 -0.62 24.53
CA LYS A 93 23.12 -0.40 25.49
C LYS A 93 23.16 1.00 26.10
N GLU A 94 24.36 1.53 26.37
CA GLU A 94 24.56 2.85 26.99
C GLU A 94 24.04 3.98 26.09
N LEU A 95 24.26 3.85 24.78
CA LEU A 95 23.82 4.82 23.78
C LEU A 95 22.45 4.48 23.16
N GLY A 96 21.83 3.35 23.55
CA GLY A 96 20.58 2.86 22.96
C GLY A 96 20.67 2.52 21.46
N ILE A 97 21.89 2.32 20.92
CA ILE A 97 22.10 2.12 19.49
C ILE A 97 21.77 0.67 19.11
N ARG A 98 20.89 0.52 18.12
CA ARG A 98 20.52 -0.77 17.53
C ARG A 98 21.27 -1.06 16.24
N LYS A 99 21.30 -2.33 15.84
CA LYS A 99 21.76 -2.71 14.50
C LYS A 99 21.00 -1.96 13.42
N SER A 100 21.70 -1.67 12.34
CA SER A 100 21.14 -0.96 11.18
C SER A 100 19.98 -1.74 10.56
N LEU A 101 18.81 -1.11 10.51
CA LEU A 101 17.63 -1.58 9.78
C LEU A 101 17.99 -2.08 8.37
N ILE A 102 18.67 -1.22 7.60
CA ILE A 102 19.01 -1.49 6.20
C ILE A 102 19.86 -2.75 6.07
N LYS A 103 20.86 -2.91 6.94
CA LYS A 103 21.76 -4.08 6.90
C LYS A 103 21.03 -5.37 7.32
N GLU A 104 20.17 -5.31 8.33
CA GLU A 104 19.40 -6.49 8.77
C GLU A 104 18.37 -6.92 7.71
N VAL A 105 17.63 -5.97 7.11
CA VAL A 105 16.72 -6.25 6.00
C VAL A 105 17.47 -6.87 4.82
N ALA A 106 18.57 -6.25 4.37
CA ALA A 106 19.35 -6.77 3.25
C ALA A 106 19.89 -8.18 3.54
N ARG A 107 20.34 -8.45 4.77
CA ARG A 107 20.82 -9.77 5.19
C ARG A 107 19.72 -10.82 5.09
N PHE A 108 18.54 -10.57 5.67
CA PHE A 108 17.43 -11.53 5.63
C PHE A 108 16.93 -11.76 4.20
N VAL A 109 16.69 -10.69 3.46
CA VAL A 109 16.18 -10.76 2.10
C VAL A 109 17.17 -11.49 1.18
N ALA A 110 18.48 -11.31 1.36
CA ALA A 110 19.48 -12.06 0.60
C ALA A 110 19.36 -13.58 0.82
N TYR A 111 19.06 -14.05 2.04
CA TYR A 111 18.78 -15.47 2.27
C TYR A 111 17.54 -15.93 1.51
N PHE A 112 16.44 -15.17 1.57
CA PHE A 112 15.19 -15.51 0.89
C PHE A 112 15.41 -15.62 -0.62
N ILE A 113 16.08 -14.64 -1.22
CA ILE A 113 16.39 -14.64 -2.65
C ILE A 113 17.32 -15.80 -3.03
N ASN A 114 18.29 -16.16 -2.17
CA ASN A 114 19.17 -17.32 -2.42
C ASN A 114 18.43 -18.66 -2.40
N TYR A 115 17.29 -18.76 -1.73
CA TYR A 115 16.39 -19.92 -1.76
C TYR A 115 15.24 -19.77 -2.76
N ASP A 116 15.37 -18.84 -3.71
CA ASP A 116 14.39 -18.60 -4.79
C ASP A 116 13.00 -18.16 -4.30
N ILE A 117 12.91 -17.62 -3.09
CA ILE A 117 11.69 -17.06 -2.51
C ILE A 117 11.48 -15.65 -3.05
N GLN A 118 10.37 -15.42 -3.74
CA GLN A 118 10.10 -14.14 -4.37
C GLN A 118 9.68 -13.10 -3.32
N THR A 119 10.46 -12.02 -3.23
CA THR A 119 10.41 -11.11 -2.07
C THR A 119 10.23 -9.65 -2.48
N ILE A 120 9.24 -8.97 -1.90
CA ILE A 120 9.11 -7.50 -1.95
C ILE A 120 9.64 -6.86 -0.68
N ILE A 121 10.29 -5.71 -0.84
CA ILE A 121 10.85 -4.92 0.24
C ILE A 121 10.30 -3.50 0.13
N PHE A 122 9.50 -3.08 1.08
CA PHE A 122 9.02 -1.71 1.19
C PHE A 122 9.99 -0.87 2.00
N ALA A 123 10.50 0.20 1.39
CA ALA A 123 11.39 1.17 1.99
C ALA A 123 10.70 2.53 2.15
N ARG A 124 10.99 3.22 3.25
CA ARG A 124 10.35 4.52 3.59
C ARG A 124 10.81 5.69 2.72
N SER A 125 11.93 5.55 2.00
CA SER A 125 12.47 6.63 1.18
C SER A 125 13.10 6.12 -0.11
N ARG A 126 13.22 7.01 -1.11
CA ARG A 126 13.93 6.73 -2.36
C ARG A 126 15.40 6.38 -2.09
N LEU A 127 16.06 7.10 -1.18
CA LEU A 127 17.45 6.83 -0.80
C LEU A 127 17.60 5.42 -0.23
N THR A 128 16.74 5.04 0.72
CA THR A 128 16.74 3.70 1.33
C THR A 128 16.49 2.61 0.27
N THR A 129 15.63 2.89 -0.72
CA THR A 129 15.35 1.98 -1.83
C THR A 129 16.62 1.69 -2.64
N GLU A 130 17.36 2.73 -3.04
CA GLU A 130 18.60 2.59 -3.81
C GLU A 130 19.69 1.88 -2.99
N VAL A 131 19.87 2.25 -1.71
CA VAL A 131 20.87 1.64 -0.84
C VAL A 131 20.60 0.15 -0.60
N LEU A 132 19.35 -0.23 -0.28
CA LEU A 132 18.97 -1.64 -0.13
C LEU A 132 19.18 -2.42 -1.42
N THR A 133 18.78 -1.85 -2.56
CA THR A 133 18.97 -2.47 -3.88
C THR A 133 20.45 -2.74 -4.15
N SER A 134 21.33 -1.77 -3.87
CA SER A 134 22.78 -1.93 -4.03
C SER A 134 23.31 -3.05 -3.13
N TYR A 135 22.97 -3.03 -1.83
CA TYR A 135 23.43 -4.06 -0.91
C TYR A 135 23.00 -5.46 -1.32
N LEU A 136 21.75 -5.64 -1.74
CA LEU A 136 21.26 -6.93 -2.23
C LEU A 136 22.02 -7.39 -3.48
N LYS A 137 22.28 -6.50 -4.44
CA LYS A 137 23.10 -6.83 -5.62
C LYS A 137 24.52 -7.23 -5.24
N ASP A 138 25.12 -6.58 -4.25
CA ASP A 138 26.46 -6.92 -3.76
C ASP A 138 26.47 -8.26 -3.03
N PHE A 139 25.41 -8.59 -2.28
CA PHE A 139 25.25 -9.92 -1.66
C PHE A 139 25.12 -11.01 -2.70
N LEU A 140 24.30 -10.83 -3.73
CA LEU A 140 24.12 -11.83 -4.80
C LEU A 140 25.40 -12.07 -5.59
N ALA A 141 26.17 -11.01 -5.86
CA ALA A 141 27.46 -11.14 -6.52
C ALA A 141 28.43 -12.04 -5.74
N LYS A 142 28.41 -11.97 -4.40
CA LYS A 142 29.25 -12.81 -3.53
C LYS A 142 28.81 -14.28 -3.49
N THR A 143 27.53 -14.55 -3.76
CA THR A 143 27.00 -15.93 -3.82
C THR A 143 27.01 -16.51 -5.24
N GLY A 144 27.55 -15.78 -6.22
CA GLY A 144 27.60 -16.20 -7.62
C GLY A 144 26.26 -16.10 -8.36
N ARG A 145 25.23 -15.49 -7.75
CA ARG A 145 23.93 -15.26 -8.38
C ARG A 145 23.92 -13.97 -9.20
N SER A 146 23.06 -13.92 -10.21
CA SER A 146 22.94 -12.73 -11.05
C SER A 146 22.42 -11.53 -10.26
N LYS A 147 23.08 -10.39 -10.42
CA LYS A 147 22.60 -9.09 -9.89
C LYS A 147 21.26 -8.69 -10.49
N ASP A 148 20.87 -9.31 -11.61
CA ASP A 148 19.64 -8.98 -12.30
C ASP A 148 18.37 -9.52 -11.65
N MET A 149 18.53 -10.49 -10.74
CA MET A 149 17.44 -11.03 -9.94
C MET A 149 16.85 -10.00 -8.96
N VAL A 150 17.52 -8.85 -8.77
CA VAL A 150 17.06 -7.76 -7.89
C VAL A 150 16.92 -6.45 -8.64
N ARG A 151 15.80 -5.76 -8.42
CA ARG A 151 15.49 -4.43 -8.96
C ARG A 151 15.02 -3.47 -7.87
N GLY A 152 15.34 -2.19 -8.03
CA GLY A 152 14.62 -1.12 -7.33
C GLY A 152 13.35 -0.77 -8.08
N TYR A 153 12.37 -0.13 -7.43
CA TYR A 153 11.15 0.39 -8.04
C TYR A 153 10.72 1.68 -7.35
N ARG A 154 10.43 2.72 -8.14
CA ARG A 154 9.87 3.97 -7.63
C ARG A 154 8.99 4.63 -8.70
N GLY A 155 7.96 5.36 -8.27
CA GLY A 155 7.01 6.00 -9.19
C GLY A 155 7.64 6.99 -10.18
N GLY A 156 8.84 7.50 -9.88
CA GLY A 156 9.59 8.40 -10.78
C GLY A 156 10.41 7.69 -11.88
N TYR A 157 10.36 6.37 -12.00
CA TYR A 157 10.99 5.66 -13.11
C TYR A 157 10.22 5.81 -14.41
N LEU A 158 10.94 5.70 -15.53
CA LEU A 158 10.35 5.74 -16.87
C LEU A 158 9.28 4.64 -17.02
N PRO A 159 8.16 4.90 -17.72
CA PRO A 159 7.09 3.93 -17.91
C PRO A 159 7.56 2.57 -18.44
N ASN A 160 8.48 2.55 -19.41
CA ASN A 160 8.99 1.29 -19.98
C ASN A 160 9.79 0.47 -18.96
N LEU A 161 10.61 1.13 -18.13
CA LEU A 161 11.36 0.47 -17.06
C LEU A 161 10.42 -0.11 -15.99
N ARG A 162 9.35 0.61 -15.63
CA ARG A 162 8.35 0.09 -14.67
C ARG A 162 7.68 -1.17 -15.21
N ARG A 163 7.25 -1.17 -16.48
CA ARG A 163 6.64 -2.34 -17.14
C ARG A 163 7.61 -3.53 -17.23
N GLU A 164 8.88 -3.29 -17.51
CA GLU A 164 9.91 -4.33 -17.52
C GLU A 164 10.03 -5.00 -16.14
N ILE A 165 10.11 -4.20 -15.07
CA ILE A 165 10.21 -4.72 -13.70
C ILE A 165 8.92 -5.45 -13.28
N GLU A 166 7.76 -4.89 -13.60
CA GLU A 166 6.45 -5.50 -13.31
C GLU A 166 6.31 -6.86 -14.02
N LYS A 167 6.72 -6.94 -15.29
CA LYS A 167 6.75 -8.19 -16.05
C LYS A 167 7.73 -9.19 -15.46
N GLY A 168 8.96 -8.78 -15.17
CA GLY A 168 9.97 -9.68 -14.58
C GLY A 168 9.57 -10.22 -13.20
N LEU A 169 8.78 -9.46 -12.43
CA LEU A 169 8.14 -9.95 -11.21
C LEU A 169 7.06 -10.99 -11.52
N LYS A 170 6.17 -10.70 -12.46
CA LYS A 170 5.08 -11.62 -12.84
C LYS A 170 5.60 -12.96 -13.39
N ASP A 171 6.69 -12.91 -14.17
CA ASP A 171 7.32 -14.08 -14.79
C ASP A 171 8.27 -14.81 -13.84
N GLY A 172 8.56 -14.24 -12.65
CA GLY A 172 9.41 -14.84 -11.63
C GLY A 172 10.91 -14.77 -11.90
N GLU A 173 11.33 -14.01 -12.93
CA GLU A 173 12.73 -13.71 -13.26
C GLU A 173 13.37 -12.79 -12.20
N ILE A 174 12.59 -11.82 -11.71
CA ILE A 174 12.98 -10.95 -10.59
C ILE A 174 12.54 -11.60 -9.29
N LYS A 175 13.52 -12.01 -8.49
CA LYS A 175 13.31 -12.60 -7.16
C LYS A 175 13.19 -11.57 -6.05
N GLY A 176 13.73 -10.36 -6.25
CA GLY A 176 13.68 -9.30 -5.26
C GLY A 176 13.33 -7.95 -5.85
N VAL A 177 12.33 -7.27 -5.28
CA VAL A 177 12.06 -5.86 -5.62
C VAL A 177 12.06 -4.99 -4.39
N VAL A 178 12.87 -3.93 -4.41
CA VAL A 178 12.86 -2.89 -3.37
C VAL A 178 12.04 -1.72 -3.88
N SER A 179 10.96 -1.36 -3.19
CA SER A 179 10.05 -0.29 -3.60
C SER A 179 9.79 0.70 -2.49
N THR A 180 9.45 1.94 -2.85
CA THR A 180 8.69 2.81 -1.94
C THR A 180 7.22 2.33 -1.84
N ASN A 181 6.30 3.16 -1.35
CA ASN A 181 4.85 2.92 -1.46
C ASN A 181 4.31 2.85 -2.91
N ALA A 182 5.16 2.96 -3.94
CA ALA A 182 4.74 2.94 -5.33
C ALA A 182 4.15 1.58 -5.78
N LEU A 183 4.53 0.49 -5.12
CA LEU A 183 3.94 -0.86 -5.31
C LEU A 183 2.91 -1.21 -4.22
N GLU A 184 2.49 -0.25 -3.39
CA GLU A 184 1.52 -0.50 -2.32
C GLU A 184 0.12 -0.79 -2.90
N LEU A 185 -0.28 -0.11 -3.98
CA LEU A 185 -1.65 -0.11 -4.52
C LEU A 185 -1.72 -0.36 -6.02
N GLY A 186 -2.77 -1.08 -6.46
CA GLY A 186 -3.28 -1.06 -7.84
C GLY A 186 -2.49 -1.73 -8.97
N ILE A 187 -1.26 -2.20 -8.76
CA ILE A 187 -0.45 -2.82 -9.83
C ILE A 187 -0.52 -4.35 -9.72
N ASP A 188 -0.83 -5.02 -10.85
CA ASP A 188 -0.79 -6.47 -11.00
C ASP A 188 0.66 -6.95 -11.22
N ILE A 189 1.41 -7.06 -10.13
CA ILE A 189 2.74 -7.69 -10.10
C ILE A 189 2.68 -9.18 -9.73
N GLY A 190 1.48 -9.76 -9.70
CA GLY A 190 1.24 -11.08 -9.12
C GLY A 190 1.34 -11.11 -7.58
N GLN A 191 1.30 -12.33 -7.03
CA GLN A 191 1.42 -12.60 -5.60
C GLN A 191 2.83 -13.10 -5.27
N LEU A 192 3.49 -12.43 -4.33
CA LEU A 192 4.83 -12.75 -3.88
C LEU A 192 4.80 -13.68 -2.66
N ASP A 193 5.93 -14.32 -2.36
CA ASP A 193 6.03 -15.29 -1.28
C ASP A 193 6.36 -14.60 0.06
N ALA A 194 7.17 -13.53 0.01
CA ALA A 194 7.61 -12.79 1.18
C ALA A 194 7.51 -11.26 1.01
N CYS A 195 7.15 -10.56 2.09
CA CYS A 195 7.13 -9.10 2.17
C CYS A 195 7.95 -8.62 3.38
N PHE A 196 8.89 -7.72 3.15
CA PHE A 196 9.66 -7.04 4.19
C PHE A 196 9.29 -5.56 4.22
N MET A 197 8.90 -5.05 5.39
CA MET A 197 8.66 -3.63 5.61
C MET A 197 9.86 -3.07 6.40
N ALA A 198 10.71 -2.30 5.73
CA ALA A 198 11.87 -1.66 6.33
C ALA A 198 11.43 -0.40 7.08
N GLY A 199 10.96 -0.59 8.31
CA GLY A 199 10.36 0.41 9.17
C GLY A 199 8.83 0.46 9.06
N TYR A 200 8.17 1.04 10.05
CA TYR A 200 6.71 1.15 10.08
C TYR A 200 6.19 2.05 8.95
N PRO A 201 5.22 1.59 8.14
CA PRO A 201 4.60 2.39 7.08
C PRO A 201 3.90 3.69 7.53
N GLY A 202 3.72 3.87 8.84
CA GLY A 202 3.14 5.06 9.44
C GLY A 202 1.66 4.90 9.79
N THR A 203 0.96 3.98 9.12
CA THR A 203 -0.42 3.61 9.43
C THR A 203 -0.61 2.09 9.43
N ILE A 204 -1.59 1.61 10.20
CA ILE A 204 -1.95 0.20 10.27
C ILE A 204 -2.46 -0.25 8.91
N SER A 205 -3.31 0.58 8.27
CA SER A 205 -3.84 0.28 6.94
C SER A 205 -2.75 0.09 5.87
N SER A 206 -1.75 0.98 5.80
CA SER A 206 -0.63 0.83 4.84
C SER A 206 0.21 -0.42 5.14
N THR A 207 0.36 -0.78 6.41
CA THR A 207 1.06 -2.00 6.82
C THR A 207 0.35 -3.26 6.31
N TRP A 208 -0.98 -3.32 6.44
CA TRP A 208 -1.77 -4.43 5.91
C TRP A 208 -1.77 -4.47 4.38
N GLN A 209 -1.80 -3.33 3.69
CA GLN A 209 -1.71 -3.28 2.23
C GLN A 209 -0.36 -3.82 1.73
N GLN A 210 0.74 -3.41 2.37
CA GLN A 210 2.07 -3.90 2.04
C GLN A 210 2.19 -5.40 2.34
N ALA A 211 1.75 -5.87 3.50
CA ALA A 211 1.70 -7.29 3.83
C ALA A 211 0.74 -8.11 2.93
N GLY A 212 -0.24 -7.45 2.31
CA GLY A 212 -1.13 -8.02 1.30
C GLY A 212 -0.42 -8.39 -0.01
N ARG A 213 0.76 -7.82 -0.28
CA ARG A 213 1.58 -8.17 -1.46
C ARG A 213 2.27 -9.52 -1.35
N ALA A 214 2.37 -10.06 -0.14
CA ALA A 214 2.75 -11.45 0.09
C ALA A 214 1.50 -12.32 0.33
N GLY A 215 1.42 -13.47 -0.34
CA GLY A 215 0.32 -14.43 -0.17
C GLY A 215 -0.18 -14.98 -1.49
N ARG A 216 0.12 -16.25 -1.77
CA ARG A 216 -0.47 -17.02 -2.87
C ARG A 216 -1.74 -17.74 -2.42
N ARG A 217 -2.65 -18.04 -3.34
CA ARG A 217 -3.94 -18.70 -3.03
C ARG A 217 -3.85 -20.03 -2.27
N SER A 218 -2.72 -20.74 -2.31
CA SER A 218 -2.57 -22.09 -1.73
C SER A 218 -1.27 -22.34 -0.95
N ASN A 219 -0.31 -21.41 -0.96
CA ASN A 219 0.99 -21.62 -0.29
C ASN A 219 1.13 -20.69 0.92
N SER A 220 1.89 -21.13 1.92
CA SER A 220 2.26 -20.29 3.05
C SER A 220 3.06 -19.06 2.58
N SER A 221 2.82 -17.93 3.22
CA SER A 221 3.47 -16.65 2.93
C SER A 221 3.91 -15.95 4.20
N ILE A 222 4.81 -14.98 4.06
CA ILE A 222 5.40 -14.30 5.21
C ILE A 222 5.50 -12.78 5.01
N ALA A 223 5.06 -12.03 6.01
CA ALA A 223 5.23 -10.59 6.09
C ALA A 223 6.05 -10.25 7.34
N ILE A 224 7.12 -9.48 7.21
CA ILE A 224 8.00 -9.11 8.31
C ILE A 224 8.09 -7.59 8.42
N LEU A 225 7.62 -7.03 9.53
CA LEU A 225 7.86 -5.65 9.90
C LEU A 225 9.18 -5.54 10.65
N VAL A 226 10.18 -4.91 10.03
CA VAL A 226 11.50 -4.70 10.64
C VAL A 226 11.55 -3.29 11.22
N ALA A 227 11.60 -3.17 12.53
CA ALA A 227 11.58 -1.87 13.21
C ALA A 227 12.91 -1.12 13.03
N SER A 228 12.83 0.19 12.84
CA SER A 228 13.96 1.11 13.01
C SER A 228 14.07 1.58 14.47
N SER A 229 15.06 2.41 14.77
CA SER A 229 15.18 3.09 16.07
C SER A 229 14.22 4.28 16.24
N ASN A 230 13.35 4.56 15.26
CA ASN A 230 12.34 5.62 15.38
C ASN A 230 11.37 5.30 16.54
N PRO A 231 11.00 6.29 17.39
CA PRO A 231 10.03 6.09 18.46
C PRO A 231 8.73 5.40 18.04
N LEU A 232 8.18 5.72 16.87
CA LEU A 232 6.94 5.11 16.39
C LEU A 232 7.11 3.61 16.08
N ASP A 233 8.19 3.24 15.40
CA ASP A 233 8.53 1.84 15.13
C ASP A 233 8.74 1.06 16.44
N GLN A 234 9.42 1.67 17.41
CA GLN A 234 9.66 1.06 18.72
C GLN A 234 8.37 0.92 19.54
N PHE A 235 7.45 1.87 19.44
CA PHE A 235 6.13 1.75 20.06
C PHE A 235 5.36 0.58 19.47
N VAL A 236 5.18 0.56 18.13
CA VAL A 236 4.44 -0.51 17.43
C VAL A 236 5.01 -1.89 17.75
N ILE A 237 6.33 -2.04 17.75
CA ILE A 237 6.94 -3.36 17.96
C ILE A 237 6.90 -3.85 19.42
N ASN A 238 6.90 -2.93 20.39
CA ASN A 238 6.82 -3.27 21.81
C ASN A 238 5.36 -3.40 22.29
N HIS A 239 4.39 -2.93 21.51
CA HIS A 239 2.97 -3.04 21.77
C HIS A 239 2.26 -3.74 20.60
N PRO A 240 2.53 -5.04 20.34
CA PRO A 240 1.92 -5.76 19.23
C PRO A 240 0.38 -5.81 19.34
N ASP A 241 -0.15 -5.86 20.56
CA ASP A 241 -1.61 -5.84 20.79
C ASP A 241 -2.26 -4.55 20.28
N TYR A 242 -1.55 -3.42 20.32
CA TYR A 242 -2.03 -2.18 19.70
C TYR A 242 -2.15 -2.33 18.18
N PHE A 243 -1.19 -2.98 17.53
CA PHE A 243 -1.22 -3.16 16.08
C PHE A 243 -2.26 -4.19 15.62
N PHE A 244 -2.41 -5.30 16.36
CA PHE A 244 -3.31 -6.39 15.98
C PHE A 244 -4.73 -6.26 16.56
N GLY A 245 -4.90 -5.51 17.66
CA GLY A 245 -6.17 -5.36 18.36
C GLY A 245 -6.95 -4.09 18.02
N GLU A 246 -6.29 -3.03 17.53
CA GLU A 246 -6.98 -1.80 17.11
C GLU A 246 -7.56 -1.92 15.70
N SER A 247 -8.74 -1.33 15.50
CA SER A 247 -9.31 -1.16 14.16
C SER A 247 -8.46 -0.17 13.35
N PRO A 248 -8.18 -0.42 12.05
CA PRO A 248 -7.34 0.49 11.26
C PRO A 248 -7.91 1.91 11.23
N GLU A 249 -7.06 2.92 11.04
CA GLU A 249 -7.43 4.32 11.25
C GLU A 249 -8.69 4.75 10.46
N SER A 250 -9.55 5.57 11.09
CA SER A 250 -10.71 6.14 10.44
C SER A 250 -10.33 7.20 9.41
N ALA A 251 -10.90 7.11 8.21
CA ALA A 251 -10.81 8.12 7.18
C ALA A 251 -11.85 9.22 7.41
N VAL A 252 -11.39 10.46 7.63
CA VAL A 252 -12.26 11.61 7.89
C VAL A 252 -12.15 12.62 6.75
N ILE A 253 -13.27 13.22 6.36
CA ILE A 253 -13.36 14.31 5.39
C ILE A 253 -14.30 15.40 5.90
N ASP A 254 -14.13 16.61 5.38
CA ASP A 254 -15.00 17.77 5.60
C ASP A 254 -15.37 18.40 4.23
N PRO A 255 -16.39 17.87 3.52
CA PRO A 255 -16.77 18.35 2.20
C PRO A 255 -17.29 19.79 2.18
N ASP A 256 -17.73 20.29 3.34
CA ASP A 256 -18.35 21.60 3.49
C ASP A 256 -17.37 22.65 4.00
N ASN A 257 -16.07 22.31 4.06
CA ASN A 257 -15.01 23.26 4.29
C ASN A 257 -15.13 24.45 3.32
N LEU A 258 -15.27 25.66 3.88
CA LEU A 258 -15.61 26.86 3.11
C LEU A 258 -14.69 27.11 1.91
N SER A 259 -13.38 26.96 2.10
CA SER A 259 -12.39 27.23 1.04
C SER A 259 -12.49 26.24 -0.14
N ILE A 260 -12.73 24.97 0.18
CA ILE A 260 -12.89 23.89 -0.79
C ILE A 260 -14.24 24.03 -1.51
N LEU A 261 -15.31 24.24 -0.74
CA LEU A 261 -16.67 24.31 -1.24
C LEU A 261 -16.85 25.49 -2.21
N VAL A 262 -16.38 26.69 -1.86
CA VAL A 262 -16.45 27.88 -2.73
C VAL A 262 -15.74 27.63 -4.06
N SER A 263 -14.57 26.98 -4.03
CA SER A 263 -13.82 26.65 -5.26
C SER A 263 -14.64 25.73 -6.17
N HIS A 264 -15.31 24.72 -5.61
CA HIS A 264 -16.12 23.79 -6.41
C HIS A 264 -17.47 24.36 -6.86
N ILE A 265 -18.07 25.27 -6.09
CA ILE A 265 -19.27 26.01 -6.52
C ILE A 265 -18.96 26.84 -7.77
N ARG A 266 -17.82 27.51 -7.83
CA ARG A 266 -17.36 28.23 -9.04
C ARG A 266 -17.14 27.31 -10.24
N CYS A 267 -16.72 26.07 -10.00
CA CYS A 267 -16.61 25.08 -11.08
C CYS A 267 -17.96 24.41 -11.42
N ALA A 268 -19.01 24.69 -10.66
CA ALA A 268 -20.35 24.19 -10.86
C ALA A 268 -21.26 25.24 -11.52
N SER A 269 -21.04 26.54 -11.29
CA SER A 269 -21.78 27.60 -11.97
C SER A 269 -21.69 27.50 -13.49
#